data_AF-A0A935ISM8-F1
#
_entry.id   AF-A0A935ISM8-F1
#
_cell.length_a   1.000
_cell.length_b   1.000
_cell.length_c   1.000
_cell.angle_alpha   90.00
_cell.angle_beta   90.00
_cell.angle_gamma   90.00
#
_symmetry.space_group_name_H-M   'P 1'
#
loop_
_entity.id
_entity.type
_entity.pdbx_description
1 polymer ?
#
loop_
_entity_poly.entity_id
_entity_poly.type
_entity_poly.pdbx_seq_one_letter_code
_entity_poly.pdbx_strand_id
1 'polypeptide(L)'
;MNMPIYIRKSNIGFVNSDDWRALNKEFFDSVRAKLKGKEIKKIPYKPKPHQEKALKVAKEYFIKEKNSRGKLVFPCGAGKSLTGYWITRELKSKSIIVAVPSLSLVKQTLEVYLRESVANSDKVSWLCVCSDEGIGTNDDIAIHTNEIGVPCVTDKNYIAKWIKDNSKNKTIIFTTYQSGKTISEACKIAKYEFNLRNGWCP
;
A
#
# COMPACT_ATOMS: atom_id res chain seq x y z
N MET A 1 -4.97 20.21 -17.65
CA MET A 1 -4.47 18.83 -17.56
C MET A 1 -5.52 18.03 -16.79
N ASN A 2 -6.36 17.27 -17.49
CA ASN A 2 -7.62 16.73 -16.96
C ASN A 2 -7.35 15.60 -15.97
N MET A 3 -7.64 15.87 -14.69
CA MET A 3 -7.87 14.87 -13.67
C MET A 3 -9.07 14.01 -14.10
N PRO A 4 -9.03 12.67 -14.01
CA PRO A 4 -10.21 11.87 -14.23
C PRO A 4 -11.26 12.28 -13.18
N ILE A 5 -12.40 12.75 -13.68
CA ILE A 5 -13.56 13.16 -12.91
C ILE A 5 -14.06 11.91 -12.17
N TYR A 6 -13.80 11.86 -10.87
CA TYR A 6 -14.38 10.87 -9.98
C TYR A 6 -15.89 11.10 -9.98
N ILE A 7 -16.66 10.13 -10.48
CA ILE A 7 -18.12 10.16 -10.43
C ILE A 7 -18.51 10.14 -8.96
N ARG A 8 -19.09 11.26 -8.50
CA ARG A 8 -19.56 11.49 -7.12
C ARG A 8 -20.52 10.36 -6.68
N LYS A 9 -20.01 9.36 -5.96
CA LYS A 9 -20.78 8.67 -4.91
C LYS A 9 -20.49 9.40 -3.59
N SER A 10 -21.52 9.61 -2.77
CA SER A 10 -21.56 10.43 -1.55
C SER A 10 -20.23 10.50 -0.77
N ASN A 11 -19.72 11.71 -0.51
CA ASN A 11 -18.53 11.99 0.32
C ASN A 11 -18.77 11.74 1.82
N ILE A 12 -19.46 10.66 2.19
CA ILE A 12 -19.72 10.30 3.57
C ILE A 12 -18.64 9.31 3.99
N GLY A 13 -17.71 9.77 4.83
CA GLY A 13 -16.76 8.91 5.53
C GLY A 13 -17.19 8.75 6.98
N PHE A 14 -17.06 7.54 7.52
CA PHE A 14 -17.31 7.28 8.93
C PHE A 14 -16.00 7.40 9.72
N VAL A 15 -16.07 8.01 10.90
CA VAL A 15 -14.94 8.16 11.82
C VAL A 15 -15.38 7.56 13.16
N ASN A 16 -14.66 6.55 13.62
CA ASN A 16 -15.01 5.83 14.84
C ASN A 16 -14.52 6.59 16.08
N SER A 17 -15.05 6.25 17.25
CA SER A 17 -14.58 6.85 18.52
C SER A 17 -13.08 6.64 18.76
N ASP A 18 -12.53 5.52 18.29
CA ASP A 18 -11.11 5.21 18.43
C ASP A 18 -10.24 6.08 17.52
N ASP A 19 -10.73 6.47 16.34
CA ASP A 19 -10.05 7.44 15.49
C ASP A 19 -9.94 8.80 16.17
N TRP A 20 -11.01 9.22 16.86
CA TRP A 20 -11.00 10.44 17.69
C TRP A 20 -10.04 10.34 18.88
N ARG A 21 -9.98 9.18 19.53
CA ARG A 21 -9.06 8.94 20.66
C ARG A 21 -7.60 8.86 20.21
N ALA A 22 -7.34 8.47 18.97
CA ALA A 22 -5.99 8.42 18.40
C ALA A 22 -5.42 9.81 18.08
N LEU A 23 -6.23 10.87 18.12
CA LEU A 23 -5.78 12.26 17.94
C LEU A 23 -4.91 12.70 19.12
N ASN A 24 -3.61 12.54 18.96
CA ASN A 24 -2.63 12.88 19.98
C ASN A 24 -2.10 14.32 19.85
N LYS A 25 -1.20 14.70 20.77
CA LYS A 25 -0.54 16.01 20.75
C LYS A 25 0.13 16.30 19.39
N GLU A 26 0.82 15.32 18.80
CA GLU A 26 1.51 15.50 17.51
C GLU A 26 0.53 15.84 16.38
N PHE A 27 -0.65 15.23 16.37
CA PHE A 27 -1.72 15.56 15.43
C PHE A 27 -2.14 17.03 15.58
N PHE A 28 -2.48 17.46 16.79
CA PHE A 28 -2.91 18.84 17.03
C PHE A 28 -1.80 19.87 16.76
N ASP A 29 -0.55 19.55 17.08
CA ASP A 29 0.61 20.37 16.75
C ASP A 29 0.77 20.51 15.23
N SER A 30 0.59 19.42 14.49
CA SER A 30 0.60 19.41 13.02
C SER A 30 -0.53 20.27 12.45
N VAL A 31 -1.77 20.14 12.95
CA VAL A 31 -2.91 20.96 12.52
C VAL A 31 -2.63 22.44 12.74
N ARG A 32 -2.16 22.83 13.94
CA ARG A 32 -1.81 24.22 14.25
C ARG A 32 -0.68 24.75 13.36
N ALA A 33 0.33 23.93 13.06
CA ALA A 33 1.41 24.30 12.15
C ALA A 33 0.87 24.56 10.74
N LYS A 34 0.01 23.69 10.22
CA LYS A 34 -0.61 23.82 8.89
C LYS A 34 -1.50 25.07 8.79
N LEU A 35 -2.29 25.36 9.81
CA LEU A 35 -3.11 26.59 9.87
C LEU A 35 -2.26 27.86 9.83
N LYS A 36 -1.02 27.80 10.32
CA LYS A 36 -0.03 28.90 10.25
C LYS A 36 0.79 28.90 8.95
N GLY A 37 0.40 28.12 7.94
CA GLY A 37 1.11 28.02 6.67
C GLY A 37 2.45 27.28 6.72
N LYS A 38 2.76 26.58 7.82
CA LYS A 38 4.01 25.80 7.93
C LYS A 38 3.86 24.44 7.25
N GLU A 39 4.92 24.02 6.59
CA GLU A 39 5.03 22.67 6.04
C GLU A 39 5.16 21.63 7.17
N ILE A 40 4.29 20.63 7.19
CA ILE A 40 4.40 19.49 8.12
C ILE A 40 5.31 18.44 7.47
N LYS A 41 6.47 18.19 8.07
CA LYS A 41 7.35 17.09 7.65
C LYS A 41 7.17 15.89 8.55
N LYS A 42 6.79 14.75 7.98
CA LYS A 42 6.78 13.46 8.69
C LYS A 42 8.22 12.97 8.81
N ILE A 43 8.62 12.56 10.00
CA ILE A 43 9.96 11.99 10.25
C ILE A 43 9.89 10.48 9.96
N PRO A 44 10.77 9.94 9.09
CA PRO A 44 10.84 8.50 8.82
C PRO A 44 11.09 7.72 10.10
N TYR A 45 10.47 6.55 10.22
CA TYR A 45 10.84 5.65 11.30
C TYR A 45 12.24 5.08 11.06
N LYS A 46 12.96 4.81 12.15
CA LYS A 46 14.24 4.11 12.11
C LYS A 46 14.03 2.63 12.43
N PRO A 47 14.68 1.72 11.69
CA PRO A 47 14.60 0.30 11.97
C PRO A 47 15.19 -0.03 13.34
N LYS A 48 14.52 -0.91 14.08
CA LYS A 48 15.08 -1.53 15.28
C LYS A 48 16.14 -2.58 14.90
N PRO A 49 17.03 -2.99 15.83
CA PRO A 49 18.12 -3.93 15.50
C PRO A 49 17.68 -5.23 14.81
N HIS A 50 16.53 -5.80 15.20
CA HIS A 50 16.00 -7.01 14.54
C HIS A 50 15.53 -6.75 13.10
N GLN A 51 15.07 -5.54 12.81
CA GLN A 51 14.64 -5.11 11.48
C GLN A 51 15.86 -4.81 10.61
N GLU A 52 16.90 -4.15 11.14
CA GLU A 52 18.17 -3.95 10.44
C GLU A 52 18.81 -5.29 10.03
N LYS A 53 18.82 -6.27 10.95
CA LYS A 53 19.27 -7.63 10.65
C LYS A 53 18.44 -8.24 9.51
N ALA A 54 17.11 -8.13 9.56
CA ALA A 54 16.23 -8.64 8.52
C ALA A 54 16.48 -7.98 7.15
N LEU A 55 16.76 -6.67 7.12
CA LEU A 55 17.09 -5.95 5.89
C LEU A 55 18.41 -6.43 5.27
N LYS A 56 19.45 -6.59 6.09
CA LYS A 56 20.75 -7.13 5.63
C LYS A 56 20.60 -8.52 5.04
N VAL A 57 19.87 -9.41 5.73
CA VAL A 57 19.62 -10.79 5.27
C VAL A 57 18.79 -10.78 3.98
N ALA A 58 17.73 -9.97 3.90
CA ALA A 58 16.92 -9.87 2.69
C ALA A 58 17.74 -9.40 1.48
N LYS A 59 18.62 -8.41 1.67
CA LYS A 59 19.50 -7.92 0.60
C LYS A 59 20.44 -9.01 0.11
N GLU A 60 21.12 -9.72 1.00
CA GLU A 60 22.02 -10.82 0.65
C GLU A 60 21.26 -11.91 -0.14
N TYR A 61 20.16 -12.37 0.44
CA TYR A 61 19.36 -13.49 -0.05
C TYR A 61 18.71 -13.22 -1.41
N PHE A 62 18.13 -12.03 -1.59
CA PHE A 62 17.45 -11.70 -2.84
C PHE A 62 18.37 -11.07 -3.89
N ILE A 63 19.39 -10.27 -3.53
CA ILE A 63 20.23 -9.58 -4.52
C ILE A 63 21.47 -10.41 -4.86
N LYS A 64 22.22 -10.86 -3.85
CA LYS A 64 23.49 -11.56 -4.10
C LYS A 64 23.28 -13.02 -4.48
N GLU A 65 22.46 -13.73 -3.71
CA GLU A 65 22.17 -15.15 -3.93
C GLU A 65 21.10 -15.40 -5.00
N LYS A 66 20.41 -14.34 -5.45
CA LYS A 66 19.40 -14.37 -6.53
C LYS A 66 18.20 -15.29 -6.25
N ASN A 67 17.90 -15.65 -5.01
CA ASN A 67 16.73 -16.47 -4.65
C ASN A 67 15.41 -15.79 -5.00
N SER A 68 14.44 -16.47 -5.60
CA SER A 68 13.19 -15.84 -6.05
C SER A 68 12.09 -15.77 -4.98
N ARG A 69 12.21 -16.54 -3.89
CA ARG A 69 11.21 -16.65 -2.81
C ARG A 69 11.88 -16.72 -1.47
N GLY A 70 11.34 -16.02 -0.47
CA GLY A 70 11.83 -16.05 0.91
C GLY A 70 10.70 -15.84 1.91
N LYS A 71 10.98 -16.11 3.19
CA LYS A 71 10.01 -16.00 4.28
C LYS A 71 10.57 -15.15 5.41
N LEU A 72 9.82 -14.14 5.84
CA LEU A 72 10.11 -13.37 7.04
C LEU A 72 9.20 -13.83 8.18
N VAL A 73 9.78 -14.35 9.25
CA VAL A 73 9.02 -14.85 10.42
C VAL A 73 9.25 -13.93 11.61
N PHE A 74 8.25 -13.12 11.93
CA PHE A 74 8.26 -12.18 13.06
C PHE A 74 7.02 -12.40 13.95
N PRO A 75 7.13 -12.26 15.28
CA PRO A 75 5.99 -12.27 16.18
C PRO A 75 5.03 -11.08 15.89
N CYS A 76 3.81 -11.15 16.40
CA CYS A 76 2.87 -10.02 16.29
C CYS A 76 3.46 -8.76 16.95
N GLY A 77 3.16 -7.58 16.42
CA GLY A 77 3.68 -6.30 16.95
C GLY A 77 5.13 -5.98 16.62
N ALA A 78 5.94 -6.90 16.08
CA ALA A 78 7.35 -6.64 15.75
C ALA A 78 7.59 -5.71 14.54
N GLY A 79 6.53 -5.15 13.95
CA GLY A 79 6.62 -4.21 12.83
C GLY A 79 6.74 -4.86 11.45
N LYS A 80 6.04 -5.98 11.21
CA LYS A 80 6.10 -6.72 9.92
C LYS A 80 5.84 -5.85 8.69
N SER A 81 4.76 -5.05 8.71
CA SER A 81 4.42 -4.18 7.57
C SER A 81 5.51 -3.13 7.31
N LEU A 82 6.04 -2.52 8.38
CA LEU A 82 7.12 -1.52 8.28
C LEU A 82 8.43 -2.15 7.77
N THR A 83 8.76 -3.35 8.23
CA THR A 83 9.90 -4.12 7.71
C THR A 83 9.69 -4.51 6.25
N GLY A 84 8.48 -4.91 5.85
CA GLY A 84 8.13 -5.15 4.45
C GLY A 84 8.38 -3.92 3.57
N TYR A 85 7.93 -2.74 4.02
CA TYR A 85 8.20 -1.47 3.32
C TYR A 85 9.71 -1.24 3.14
N TRP A 86 10.51 -1.36 4.20
CA TRP A 86 11.96 -1.18 4.09
C TRP A 86 12.63 -2.24 3.22
N ILE A 87 12.18 -3.49 3.22
CA ILE A 87 12.68 -4.53 2.30
C ILE A 87 12.46 -4.09 0.85
N THR A 88 11.27 -3.57 0.50
CA THR A 88 11.03 -3.09 -0.88
C THR A 88 11.95 -1.94 -1.26
N ARG A 89 12.35 -1.08 -0.31
CA ARG A 89 13.34 -0.02 -0.55
C ARG A 89 14.75 -0.59 -0.75
N GLU A 90 15.16 -1.51 0.11
CA GLU A 90 16.49 -2.13 0.06
C GLU A 90 16.70 -2.90 -1.25
N LEU A 91 15.65 -3.58 -1.73
CA LEU A 91 15.62 -4.27 -3.01
C LEU A 91 15.40 -3.34 -4.21
N LYS A 92 15.19 -2.04 -3.96
CA LYS A 92 14.85 -1.01 -4.96
C LYS A 92 13.64 -1.40 -5.84
N SER A 93 12.68 -2.14 -5.29
CA SER A 93 11.53 -2.65 -6.04
C SER A 93 10.69 -1.51 -6.61
N LYS A 94 10.42 -1.55 -7.92
CA LYS A 94 9.53 -0.60 -8.60
C LYS A 94 8.08 -1.08 -8.67
N SER A 95 7.85 -2.38 -8.60
CA SER A 95 6.53 -2.97 -8.78
C SER A 95 6.22 -3.90 -7.62
N ILE A 96 5.30 -3.50 -6.76
CA ILE A 96 5.06 -4.15 -5.47
C ILE A 96 3.59 -4.54 -5.36
N ILE A 97 3.31 -5.78 -4.95
CA ILE A 97 1.98 -6.22 -4.51
C ILE A 97 2.07 -6.55 -3.02
N VAL A 98 1.15 -6.02 -2.23
CA VAL A 98 0.96 -6.37 -0.83
C VAL A 98 -0.41 -7.01 -0.67
N ALA A 99 -0.41 -8.33 -0.47
CA ALA A 99 -1.63 -9.12 -0.30
C ALA A 99 -1.86 -9.48 1.18
N VAL A 100 -3.06 -9.21 1.68
CA VAL A 100 -3.47 -9.39 3.08
C VAL A 100 -4.86 -10.05 3.16
N PRO A 101 -5.27 -10.62 4.30
CA PRO A 101 -6.52 -11.38 4.36
C PRO A 101 -7.80 -10.55 4.51
N SER A 102 -7.72 -9.24 4.80
CA SER A 102 -8.91 -8.41 5.04
C SER A 102 -8.73 -6.94 4.64
N LEU A 103 -9.85 -6.25 4.40
CA LEU A 103 -9.88 -4.81 4.11
C LEU A 103 -9.27 -3.97 5.25
N SER A 104 -9.50 -4.33 6.51
CA SER A 104 -8.91 -3.62 7.65
C SER A 104 -7.37 -3.70 7.63
N LEU A 105 -6.81 -4.85 7.24
CA LEU A 105 -5.38 -5.00 7.08
C LEU A 105 -4.85 -4.29 5.82
N VAL A 106 -5.67 -4.14 4.78
CA VAL A 106 -5.34 -3.27 3.64
C VAL A 106 -5.18 -1.84 4.13
N LYS A 107 -6.16 -1.29 4.87
CA LYS A 107 -6.08 0.06 5.44
C LYS A 107 -4.84 0.26 6.31
N GLN A 108 -4.63 -0.62 7.30
CA GLN A 108 -3.48 -0.52 8.20
C GLN A 108 -2.14 -0.57 7.45
N THR A 109 -2.03 -1.45 6.45
CA THR A 109 -0.79 -1.60 5.68
C THR A 109 -0.57 -0.42 4.73
N LEU A 110 -1.64 0.07 4.10
CA LEU A 110 -1.64 1.28 3.27
C LEU A 110 -1.17 2.49 4.07
N GLU A 111 -1.73 2.72 5.26
CA GLU A 111 -1.36 3.83 6.15
C GLU A 111 0.13 3.79 6.51
N VAL A 112 0.65 2.61 6.88
CA VAL A 112 2.09 2.44 7.17
C VAL A 112 2.95 2.79 5.96
N TYR A 113 2.62 2.24 4.79
CA TYR A 113 3.42 2.44 3.57
C TYR A 113 3.36 3.90 3.10
N LEU A 114 2.17 4.52 3.07
CA LEU A 114 2.02 5.90 2.62
C LEU A 114 2.63 6.90 3.60
N ARG A 115 2.49 6.69 4.92
CA ARG A 115 3.15 7.51 5.93
C ARG A 115 4.67 7.51 5.73
N GLU A 116 5.25 6.33 5.56
CA GLU A 116 6.69 6.22 5.31
C GLU A 116 7.11 6.78 3.94
N SER A 117 6.32 6.56 2.89
CA SER A 117 6.59 7.17 1.57
C SER A 117 6.59 8.69 1.64
N VAL A 118 5.63 9.30 2.33
CA VAL A 118 5.61 10.76 2.57
C VAL A 118 6.82 11.19 3.39
N ALA A 119 7.11 10.50 4.49
CA ALA A 119 8.22 10.83 5.37
C ALA A 119 9.58 10.78 4.65
N ASN A 120 9.74 9.84 3.71
CA ASN A 120 10.95 9.67 2.93
C ASN A 120 10.92 10.41 1.57
N SER A 121 9.88 11.18 1.28
CA SER A 121 9.69 11.88 -0.01
C SER A 121 9.72 10.95 -1.23
N ASP A 122 9.25 9.71 -1.08
CA ASP A 122 9.12 8.76 -2.18
C ASP A 122 7.93 9.12 -3.08
N LYS A 123 8.16 9.19 -4.40
CA LYS A 123 7.07 9.27 -5.39
C LYS A 123 6.55 7.87 -5.69
N VAL A 124 5.36 7.56 -5.19
CA VAL A 124 4.71 6.25 -5.35
C VAL A 124 3.30 6.42 -5.90
N SER A 125 2.98 5.68 -6.96
CA SER A 125 1.60 5.46 -7.41
C SER A 125 1.05 4.23 -6.69
N TRP A 126 -0.15 4.32 -6.11
CA TRP A 126 -0.75 3.20 -5.40
C TRP A 126 -2.19 2.95 -5.85
N LEU A 127 -2.64 1.71 -5.65
CA LEU A 127 -4.01 1.27 -5.94
C LEU A 127 -4.42 0.22 -4.91
N CYS A 128 -5.70 0.25 -4.49
CA CYS A 128 -6.30 -0.81 -3.69
C CYS A 128 -7.21 -1.66 -4.57
N VAL A 129 -6.97 -2.97 -4.65
CA VAL A 129 -7.76 -3.92 -5.42
C VAL A 129 -8.41 -4.90 -4.45
N CYS A 130 -9.69 -4.70 -4.18
CA CYS A 130 -10.43 -5.51 -3.22
C CYS A 130 -11.79 -5.87 -3.81
N SER A 131 -11.97 -7.12 -4.19
CA SER A 131 -13.22 -7.76 -4.59
C SER A 131 -13.59 -8.76 -3.50
N ASP A 132 -14.53 -8.39 -2.66
CA ASP A 132 -15.13 -9.34 -1.72
C ASP A 132 -16.25 -10.09 -2.44
N GLU A 133 -15.89 -11.15 -3.18
CA GLU A 133 -16.88 -12.12 -3.69
C GLU A 133 -17.63 -12.87 -2.53
N GLY A 134 -17.35 -12.53 -1.26
CA GLY A 134 -18.00 -13.08 -0.08
C GLY A 134 -18.81 -12.08 0.76
N ILE A 135 -18.93 -10.81 0.36
CA ILE A 135 -19.65 -9.78 1.14
C ILE A 135 -20.59 -9.01 0.21
N GLY A 136 -21.81 -9.53 0.09
CA GLY A 136 -22.97 -8.75 -0.35
C GLY A 136 -22.92 -8.16 -1.75
N THR A 137 -23.97 -7.42 -2.08
CA THR A 137 -24.13 -6.75 -3.38
C THR A 137 -23.15 -5.57 -3.51
N ASN A 138 -23.00 -4.99 -4.71
CA ASN A 138 -22.11 -3.83 -4.95
C ASN A 138 -22.30 -2.65 -3.98
N ASP A 139 -23.48 -2.52 -3.37
CA ASP A 139 -23.75 -1.47 -2.38
C ASP A 139 -23.13 -1.78 -1.02
N ASP A 140 -23.07 -3.03 -0.59
CA ASP A 140 -22.43 -3.46 0.67
C ASP A 140 -20.91 -3.23 0.62
N ILE A 141 -20.29 -3.46 -0.54
CA ILE A 141 -18.86 -3.18 -0.79
C ILE A 141 -18.60 -1.67 -0.75
N ALA A 142 -19.49 -0.86 -1.34
CA ALA A 142 -19.37 0.59 -1.29
C ALA A 142 -19.52 1.09 0.16
N ILE A 143 -20.42 0.50 0.95
CA ILE A 143 -20.61 0.82 2.37
C ILE A 143 -19.34 0.47 3.16
N HIS A 144 -18.80 -0.74 3.05
CA HIS A 144 -17.59 -1.14 3.80
C HIS A 144 -16.33 -0.38 3.38
N THR A 145 -16.18 -0.04 2.10
CA THR A 145 -15.07 0.81 1.64
C THR A 145 -15.22 2.26 2.12
N ASN A 146 -16.45 2.77 2.25
CA ASN A 146 -16.73 4.07 2.87
C ASN A 146 -16.54 4.06 4.39
N GLU A 147 -16.89 2.96 5.08
CA GLU A 147 -16.64 2.76 6.51
C GLU A 147 -15.14 2.72 6.83
N ILE A 148 -14.36 2.06 5.98
CA ILE A 148 -12.91 1.92 6.13
C ILE A 148 -12.19 3.17 5.59
N GLY A 149 -12.78 3.87 4.63
CA GLY A 149 -12.25 5.10 4.02
C GLY A 149 -11.16 4.86 2.96
N VAL A 150 -11.12 3.67 2.35
CA VAL A 150 -10.10 3.28 1.36
C VAL A 150 -10.77 3.02 0.00
N PRO A 151 -10.43 3.78 -1.06
CA PRO A 151 -11.03 3.60 -2.38
C PRO A 151 -10.50 2.32 -3.03
N CYS A 152 -11.35 1.30 -3.15
CA CYS A 152 -11.02 0.02 -3.79
C CYS A 152 -11.60 -0.06 -5.21
N VAL A 153 -10.88 -0.75 -6.09
CA VAL A 153 -11.34 -1.05 -7.46
C VAL A 153 -11.38 -2.55 -7.72
N THR A 154 -12.31 -2.98 -8.57
CA THR A 154 -12.51 -4.39 -8.94
C THR A 154 -12.50 -4.62 -10.45
N ASP A 155 -12.65 -3.56 -11.25
CA ASP A 155 -12.67 -3.65 -12.71
C ASP A 155 -11.26 -3.97 -13.26
N LYS A 156 -11.14 -5.13 -13.89
CA LYS A 156 -9.89 -5.67 -14.42
C LYS A 156 -9.31 -4.82 -15.56
N ASN A 157 -10.16 -4.20 -16.39
CA ASN A 157 -9.72 -3.35 -17.49
C ASN A 157 -9.18 -2.02 -16.96
N TYR A 158 -9.85 -1.44 -15.96
CA TYR A 158 -9.36 -0.26 -15.25
C TYR A 158 -8.03 -0.55 -14.57
N ILE A 159 -7.90 -1.67 -13.85
CA ILE A 159 -6.65 -2.06 -13.18
C ILE A 159 -5.53 -2.25 -14.22
N ALA A 160 -5.81 -2.95 -15.34
CA ALA A 160 -4.83 -3.17 -16.39
C ALA A 160 -4.36 -1.85 -17.03
N LYS A 161 -5.28 -0.91 -17.27
CA LYS A 161 -4.96 0.43 -17.76
C LYS A 161 -4.09 1.19 -16.76
N TRP A 162 -4.46 1.19 -15.48
CA TRP A 162 -3.70 1.84 -14.42
C TRP A 162 -2.27 1.29 -14.32
N ILE A 163 -2.09 -0.03 -14.44
CA ILE A 163 -0.77 -0.68 -14.47
C ILE A 163 0.06 -0.17 -15.65
N LYS A 164 -0.51 -0.10 -16.86
CA LYS A 164 0.19 0.41 -18.05
C LYS A 164 0.61 1.86 -17.89
N ASP A 165 -0.32 2.71 -17.46
CA ASP A 165 -0.12 4.15 -17.30
C ASP A 165 0.94 4.47 -16.24
N ASN A 166 1.12 3.59 -15.24
CA ASN A 166 2.09 3.75 -14.16
C ASN A 166 3.34 2.85 -14.28
N SER A 167 3.52 2.14 -15.40
CA SER A 167 4.60 1.15 -15.59
C SER A 167 6.03 1.70 -15.38
N LYS A 168 6.23 3.01 -15.58
CA LYS A 168 7.52 3.70 -15.38
C LYS A 168 7.73 4.20 -13.94
N ASN A 169 6.67 4.27 -13.15
CA ASN A 169 6.68 4.78 -11.77
C ASN A 169 6.95 3.65 -10.78
N LYS A 170 7.28 4.01 -9.53
CA LYS A 170 7.21 3.06 -8.42
C LYS A 170 5.73 2.85 -8.07
N THR A 171 5.26 1.62 -8.23
CA THR A 171 3.86 1.23 -8.03
C THR A 171 3.70 0.28 -6.86
N ILE A 172 2.61 0.45 -6.10
CA ILE A 172 2.23 -0.45 -5.01
C ILE A 172 0.74 -0.77 -5.13
N ILE A 173 0.42 -2.05 -5.33
CA ILE A 173 -0.96 -2.54 -5.27
C ILE A 173 -1.18 -3.20 -3.91
N PHE A 174 -2.18 -2.71 -3.16
CA PHE A 174 -2.66 -3.36 -1.95
C PHE A 174 -3.90 -4.17 -2.29
N THR A 175 -3.97 -5.41 -1.80
CA THR A 175 -5.03 -6.33 -2.22
C THR A 175 -5.44 -7.26 -1.10
N THR A 176 -6.70 -7.69 -1.12
CA THR A 176 -7.09 -8.89 -0.39
C THR A 176 -6.63 -10.14 -1.14
N TYR A 177 -6.46 -11.28 -0.44
CA TYR A 177 -6.13 -12.55 -1.10
C TYR A 177 -7.18 -12.98 -2.13
N GLN A 178 -8.46 -12.73 -1.82
CA GLN A 178 -9.63 -13.04 -2.64
C GLN A 178 -9.56 -12.34 -4.00
N SER A 179 -8.93 -11.17 -4.06
CA SER A 179 -8.79 -10.37 -5.28
C SER A 179 -7.61 -10.77 -6.15
N GLY A 180 -6.86 -11.82 -5.78
CA GLY A 180 -5.71 -12.31 -6.53
C GLY A 180 -6.05 -12.70 -7.97
N LYS A 181 -7.25 -13.27 -8.20
CA LYS A 181 -7.73 -13.61 -9.55
C LYS A 181 -7.92 -12.37 -10.41
N THR A 182 -8.54 -11.33 -9.86
CA THR A 182 -8.75 -10.03 -10.52
C THR A 182 -7.43 -9.39 -10.94
N ILE A 183 -6.43 -9.37 -10.04
CA ILE A 183 -5.09 -8.86 -10.37
C ILE A 183 -4.41 -9.71 -11.44
N SER A 184 -4.48 -11.04 -11.33
CA SER A 184 -3.87 -11.95 -12.31
C SER A 184 -4.42 -11.72 -13.72
N GLU A 185 -5.74 -11.58 -13.86
CA GLU A 185 -6.38 -11.28 -15.14
C GLU A 185 -6.01 -9.88 -15.65
N ALA A 186 -5.99 -8.87 -14.78
CA ALA A 186 -5.54 -7.53 -15.15
C ALA A 186 -4.08 -7.51 -15.61
N CYS A 187 -3.18 -8.25 -14.98
CA CYS A 187 -1.79 -8.40 -15.40
C CYS A 187 -1.66 -9.04 -16.79
N LYS A 188 -2.48 -10.06 -17.10
CA LYS A 188 -2.53 -10.68 -18.44
C LYS A 188 -2.97 -9.68 -19.51
N ILE A 189 -4.01 -8.88 -19.24
CA ILE A 189 -4.47 -7.79 -20.13
C ILE A 189 -3.39 -6.70 -20.27
N ALA A 190 -2.70 -6.41 -19.17
CA ALA A 190 -1.61 -5.45 -19.13
C ALA A 190 -0.34 -5.91 -19.85
N LYS A 191 -0.19 -7.23 -20.05
CA LYS A 191 1.08 -7.88 -20.41
C LYS A 191 2.21 -7.43 -19.48
N TYR A 192 1.92 -7.44 -18.18
CA TYR A 192 2.80 -6.90 -17.15
C TYR A 192 3.07 -7.94 -16.07
N GLU A 193 4.34 -8.03 -15.65
CA GLU A 193 4.78 -8.90 -14.57
C GLU A 193 5.32 -8.07 -13.41
N PHE A 194 4.89 -8.42 -12.20
CA PHE A 194 5.40 -7.81 -10.98
C PHE A 194 6.75 -8.40 -10.63
N ASN A 195 7.76 -7.53 -10.52
CA ASN A 195 9.10 -7.94 -10.18
C ASN A 195 9.61 -7.18 -8.96
N LEU A 196 9.96 -7.96 -7.93
CA LEU A 196 10.55 -7.44 -6.71
C LEU A 196 11.98 -6.90 -6.94
N ARG A 197 12.65 -7.33 -8.01
CA ARG A 197 14.00 -6.91 -8.40
C ARG A 197 13.96 -6.03 -9.64
N ASN A 198 14.64 -4.89 -9.62
CA ASN A 198 14.83 -4.11 -10.85
C ASN A 198 15.77 -4.87 -11.81
N GLY A 199 15.34 -5.05 -13.05
CA GLY A 199 16.19 -5.58 -14.12
C GLY A 199 16.31 -7.11 -14.19
N TRP A 200 15.47 -7.85 -13.48
CA TRP A 200 15.36 -9.29 -13.67
C TRP A 200 14.34 -9.57 -14.78
N CYS A 201 14.78 -10.13 -15.89
CA CYS A 201 13.92 -10.82 -16.84
C CYS A 201 14.14 -12.31 -16.55
N PRO A 202 13.08 -13.13 -16.34
CA PRO A 202 13.24 -14.57 -16.16
C PRO A 202 14.00 -15.20 -17.33
#